data_AF-E2B318-F1
#
_entry.id   AF-E2B318-F1
#
_cell.length_a   1.000
_cell.length_b   1.000
_cell.length_c   1.000
_cell.angle_alpha   90.00
_cell.angle_beta   90.00
_cell.angle_gamma   90.00
#
_symmetry.space_group_name_H-M   'P 1'
#
loop_
_entity.id
_entity.type
_entity.pdbx_description
1 polymer ?
#
loop_
_entity_poly.entity_id
_entity_poly.type
_entity_poly.pdbx_seq_one_letter_code
_entity_poly.pdbx_strand_id
1 'polypeptide(L)'
;TFTGILQKVDYGNDFEIFKKECVGHVQKRMGARLRNIVNNTVVEVETKNKKRIKRKVLGGKGKLTGKTIDKLTVYYGLAIRRNCENIEDMKKGIWATFYHYASTNENPQHDM
;
A
#
# COMPACT_ATOMS: atom_id res chain seq x y z
N THR A 1 22.62 -1.95 -4.65
CA THR A 1 22.21 -0.79 -3.79
C THR A 1 22.61 0.49 -4.48
N PHE A 2 22.12 1.68 -4.08
CA PHE A 2 22.56 2.96 -4.67
C PHE A 2 24.09 3.09 -4.67
N THR A 3 24.73 2.72 -3.56
CA THR A 3 26.20 2.64 -3.42
C THR A 3 26.83 1.70 -4.45
N GLY A 4 26.23 0.53 -4.70
CA GLY A 4 26.69 -0.40 -5.72
C GLY A 4 26.46 0.05 -7.16
N ILE A 5 25.59 1.05 -7.41
CA ILE A 5 25.45 1.70 -8.72
C ILE A 5 26.56 2.74 -8.88
N LEU A 6 26.79 3.58 -7.88
CA LEU A 6 27.90 4.54 -7.86
C LEU A 6 29.27 3.87 -8.08
N GLN A 7 29.47 2.66 -7.55
CA GLN A 7 30.72 1.91 -7.67
C GLN A 7 30.87 1.14 -8.99
N LYS A 8 29.77 0.86 -9.71
CA LYS A 8 29.80 -0.01 -10.90
C LYS A 8 29.76 0.75 -12.21
N VAL A 9 29.34 2.00 -12.22
CA VAL A 9 29.13 2.70 -13.47
C VAL A 9 30.09 3.87 -13.64
N ASP A 10 30.96 3.72 -14.63
CA ASP A 10 31.79 4.78 -15.24
C ASP A 10 30.91 5.72 -16.07
N TYR A 11 29.87 6.33 -15.48
CA TYR A 11 29.14 7.40 -16.18
C TYR A 11 30.02 8.65 -16.38
N GLY A 12 31.25 8.68 -15.85
CA GLY A 12 32.12 9.85 -15.84
C GLY A 12 31.66 10.88 -14.80
N ASN A 13 32.53 11.83 -14.45
CA ASN A 13 32.20 12.92 -13.52
C ASN A 13 31.14 13.90 -14.07
N ASP A 14 30.70 13.70 -15.32
CA ASP A 14 29.80 14.59 -16.04
C ASP A 14 28.31 14.34 -15.72
N PHE A 15 27.97 13.26 -15.00
CA PHE A 15 26.58 12.91 -14.67
C PHE A 15 26.34 12.83 -13.16
N GLU A 16 25.48 13.71 -12.66
CA GLU A 16 25.06 13.72 -11.25
C GLU A 16 23.91 12.72 -11.02
N ILE A 17 24.15 11.68 -10.21
CA ILE A 17 23.16 10.65 -9.90
C ILE A 17 22.37 11.04 -8.65
N PHE A 18 21.13 11.49 -8.85
CA PHE A 18 20.21 11.75 -7.75
C PHE A 18 19.47 10.49 -7.33
N LYS A 19 19.61 10.13 -6.06
CA LYS A 19 18.78 9.08 -5.44
C LYS A 19 17.36 9.61 -5.27
N LYS A 20 16.48 9.32 -6.23
CA LYS A 20 15.04 9.62 -6.11
C LYS A 20 14.40 8.82 -4.96
N GLU A 21 13.24 9.30 -4.51
CA GLU A 21 12.50 8.76 -3.38
C GLU A 21 12.39 7.24 -3.39
N CYS A 22 12.55 6.62 -2.22
CA CYS A 22 12.39 5.19 -2.04
C CYS A 22 10.90 4.81 -2.07
N VAL A 23 10.24 4.93 -3.23
CA VAL A 23 8.84 4.52 -3.42
C VAL A 23 8.63 3.07 -2.98
N GLY A 24 9.60 2.20 -3.26
CA GLY A 24 9.58 0.82 -2.79
C GLY A 24 9.58 0.68 -1.26
N HIS A 25 10.25 1.59 -0.53
CA HIS A 25 10.20 1.60 0.95
C HIS A 25 8.81 1.97 1.45
N VAL A 26 8.18 3.03 0.91
CA VAL A 26 6.84 3.45 1.35
C VAL A 26 5.77 2.41 1.01
N GLN A 27 5.87 1.75 -0.15
CA GLN A 27 5.00 0.62 -0.50
C GLN A 27 5.12 -0.53 0.52
N LYS A 28 6.35 -0.93 0.87
CA LYS A 28 6.61 -1.97 1.88
C LYS A 28 6.09 -1.56 3.26
N ARG A 29 6.30 -0.31 3.68
CA ARG A 29 5.83 0.24 4.95
C ARG A 29 4.29 0.21 5.05
N MET A 30 3.59 0.66 4.02
CA MET A 30 2.13 0.62 3.95
C MET A 30 1.62 -0.83 4.06
N GLY A 31 2.18 -1.73 3.25
CA GLY A 31 1.77 -3.14 3.27
C GLY A 31 2.00 -3.82 4.62
N ALA A 32 3.14 -3.56 5.26
CA ALA A 32 3.43 -4.08 6.60
C ALA A 32 2.43 -3.56 7.63
N ARG A 33 2.15 -2.25 7.64
CA ARG A 33 1.19 -1.63 8.57
C ARG A 33 -0.22 -2.19 8.41
N LEU A 34 -0.71 -2.32 7.17
CA LEU A 34 -2.04 -2.87 6.91
C LEU A 34 -2.15 -4.33 7.36
N ARG A 35 -1.13 -5.15 7.09
CA ARG A 35 -1.08 -6.55 7.54
C ARG A 35 -1.05 -6.64 9.07
N ASN A 36 -0.30 -5.77 9.74
CA ASN A 36 -0.27 -5.71 11.20
C ASN A 36 -1.64 -5.36 11.78
N ILE A 37 -2.34 -4.39 11.21
CA ILE A 37 -3.72 -4.05 11.62
C ILE A 37 -4.63 -5.29 11.48
N VAL A 38 -4.63 -5.96 10.33
CA VAL A 38 -5.44 -7.17 10.13
C VAL A 38 -5.09 -8.30 11.10
N ASN A 39 -3.81 -8.46 11.43
CA ASN A 39 -3.33 -9.51 12.33
C ASN A 39 -3.63 -9.21 13.81
N ASN A 40 -3.65 -7.93 14.19
CA ASN A 40 -3.85 -7.51 15.57
C ASN A 40 -5.33 -7.27 15.90
N THR A 41 -6.17 -6.96 14.91
CA THR A 41 -7.63 -6.83 15.10
C THR A 41 -8.30 -8.20 15.06
N VAL A 42 -8.16 -8.93 16.18
CA VAL A 42 -8.73 -10.25 16.40
C VAL A 42 -9.78 -10.23 17.51
N VAL A 43 -10.83 -11.02 17.34
CA VAL A 43 -11.85 -11.27 18.35
C VAL A 43 -11.95 -12.76 18.64
N GLU A 44 -12.28 -13.10 19.88
CA GLU A 44 -12.62 -14.48 20.23
C GLU A 44 -14.07 -14.75 19.87
N VAL A 45 -14.30 -15.88 19.21
CA VAL A 45 -15.62 -16.31 18.77
C VAL A 45 -15.81 -17.76 19.19
N GLU A 46 -16.99 -18.05 19.73
CA GLU A 46 -17.41 -19.42 19.99
C GLU A 46 -18.03 -20.02 18.74
N THR A 47 -17.57 -21.20 18.37
CA THR A 47 -18.10 -21.96 17.24
C THR A 47 -19.32 -22.77 17.66
N LYS A 48 -20.09 -23.27 16.68
CA LYS A 48 -21.25 -24.16 16.93
C LYS A 48 -20.93 -25.36 17.82
N ASN A 49 -19.67 -25.81 17.84
CA ASN A 49 -19.20 -26.94 18.64
C ASN A 49 -18.66 -26.51 20.02
N LYS A 50 -19.02 -25.31 20.52
CA LYS A 50 -18.54 -24.71 21.78
C LYS A 50 -17.02 -24.52 21.88
N LYS A 51 -16.30 -24.56 20.75
CA LYS A 51 -14.86 -24.29 20.69
C LYS A 51 -14.63 -22.80 20.50
N ARG A 52 -13.76 -22.21 21.33
CA ARG A 52 -13.29 -20.83 21.18
C ARG A 52 -12.16 -20.75 20.16
N ILE A 53 -12.28 -19.83 19.21
CA ILE A 53 -11.27 -19.55 18.19
C ILE A 53 -11.00 -18.05 18.10
N LYS A 54 -9.79 -17.68 17.69
CA LYS A 54 -9.44 -16.29 17.35
C LYS A 54 -9.72 -16.04 15.88
N ARG A 55 -10.55 -15.04 15.59
CA ARG A 55 -10.90 -14.64 14.21
C ARG A 55 -10.41 -13.23 13.93
N LYS A 56 -9.72 -13.05 12.80
CA LYS A 56 -9.36 -11.73 12.28
C LYS A 56 -10.62 -11.03 11.78
N VAL A 57 -10.95 -9.87 12.35
CA VAL A 57 -12.19 -9.14 12.04
C VAL A 57 -12.13 -8.51 10.66
N LEU A 58 -10.97 -7.97 10.32
CA LEU A 58 -10.72 -7.20 9.09
C LEU A 58 -10.27 -8.07 7.91
N GLY A 59 -9.97 -9.35 8.16
CA GLY A 59 -9.60 -10.31 7.12
C GLY A 59 -10.81 -11.08 6.60
N GLY A 60 -10.63 -11.76 5.46
CA GLY A 60 -11.64 -12.63 4.84
C GLY A 60 -12.26 -12.05 3.57
N LYS A 61 -13.15 -12.83 2.95
CA LYS A 61 -13.80 -12.47 1.67
C LYS A 61 -14.53 -11.13 1.80
N GLY A 62 -14.32 -10.24 0.83
CA GLY A 62 -14.92 -8.90 0.82
C GLY A 62 -14.30 -7.90 1.80
N LYS A 63 -13.18 -8.23 2.45
CA LYS A 63 -12.50 -7.34 3.40
C LYS A 63 -11.04 -7.10 3.00
N LEU A 64 -10.21 -6.67 3.96
CA LEU A 64 -8.80 -6.36 3.76
C LEU A 64 -7.96 -7.64 3.67
N THR A 65 -8.12 -8.36 2.56
CA THR A 65 -7.33 -9.56 2.26
C THR A 65 -5.89 -9.22 1.90
N GLY A 66 -4.99 -10.20 1.96
CA GLY A 66 -3.61 -10.04 1.48
C GLY A 66 -3.55 -9.49 0.05
N LYS A 67 -4.36 -10.06 -0.86
CA LYS A 67 -4.46 -9.59 -2.25
C LYS A 67 -4.93 -8.13 -2.36
N THR A 68 -5.90 -7.72 -1.53
CA THR A 68 -6.37 -6.33 -1.49
C THR A 68 -5.26 -5.40 -1.01
N ILE A 69 -4.54 -5.78 0.04
CA ILE A 69 -3.38 -5.02 0.55
C ILE A 69 -2.31 -4.90 -0.52
N ASP A 70 -1.97 -5.99 -1.22
CA ASP A 70 -0.98 -5.98 -2.29
C ASP A 70 -1.35 -4.97 -3.38
N LYS A 71 -2.60 -5.02 -3.86
CA LYS A 71 -3.12 -4.05 -4.83
C LYS A 71 -3.01 -2.62 -4.33
N LEU A 72 -3.50 -2.33 -3.12
CA LEU A 72 -3.43 -0.99 -2.53
C LEU A 72 -1.98 -0.48 -2.48
N THR A 73 -1.03 -1.31 -2.07
CA THR A 73 0.40 -0.90 -2.03
C THR A 73 1.00 -0.68 -3.40
N VAL A 74 0.58 -1.44 -4.42
CA VAL A 74 1.01 -1.25 -5.81
C VAL A 74 0.50 0.09 -6.32
N TYR A 75 -0.80 0.36 -6.20
CA TYR A 75 -1.41 1.60 -6.67
C TYR A 75 -0.90 2.83 -5.92
N TYR A 76 -0.68 2.73 -4.61
CA TYR A 76 -0.08 3.80 -3.82
C TYR A 76 1.29 4.23 -4.39
N GLY A 77 2.18 3.27 -4.66
CA GLY A 77 3.46 3.59 -5.28
C GLY A 77 3.33 4.04 -6.75
N LEU A 78 2.31 3.61 -7.47
CA LEU A 78 2.05 4.05 -8.83
C LEU A 78 1.61 5.52 -8.87
N ALA A 79 0.75 5.94 -7.94
CA ALA A 79 0.33 7.33 -7.78
C ALA A 79 1.52 8.26 -7.48
N ILE A 80 2.46 7.82 -6.64
CA ILE A 80 3.70 8.57 -6.36
C ILE A 80 4.57 8.68 -7.61
N ARG A 81 4.79 7.56 -8.33
CA ARG A 81 5.66 7.56 -9.54
C ARG A 81 5.09 8.40 -10.68
N ARG A 82 3.76 8.40 -10.87
CA ARG A 82 3.11 9.13 -11.98
C ARG A 82 3.05 10.63 -11.75
N ASN A 83 3.08 11.06 -10.49
CA ASN A 83 2.92 12.46 -10.10
C ASN A 83 4.14 12.97 -9.32
N CYS A 84 5.33 12.44 -9.60
CA CYS A 84 6.54 12.78 -8.82
C CYS A 84 6.95 14.25 -8.94
N GLU A 85 6.48 14.95 -9.98
CA GLU A 85 6.78 16.36 -10.25
C GLU A 85 5.75 17.32 -9.63
N ASN A 86 4.61 16.83 -9.12
CA ASN A 86 3.56 17.65 -8.51
C ASN A 86 2.94 16.97 -7.28
N ILE A 87 3.17 17.59 -6.11
CA ILE A 87 2.69 17.08 -4.81
C ILE A 87 1.16 17.06 -4.74
N GLU A 88 0.48 18.03 -5.32
CA GLU A 88 -0.99 18.10 -5.27
C GLU A 88 -1.61 16.98 -6.12
N ASP A 89 -1.08 16.74 -7.32
CA ASP A 89 -1.53 15.63 -8.16
C ASP A 89 -1.18 14.26 -7.56
N MET A 90 -0.03 14.17 -6.86
CA MET A 90 0.33 12.98 -6.09
C MET A 90 -0.69 12.71 -4.99
N LYS A 91 -1.04 13.73 -4.21
CA LYS A 91 -2.03 13.64 -3.14
C LYS A 91 -3.39 13.22 -3.70
N LYS A 92 -3.84 13.83 -4.80
CA LYS A 92 -5.07 13.45 -5.50
C LYS A 92 -5.04 11.99 -5.94
N GLY A 93 -3.97 11.54 -6.60
CA GLY A 93 -3.83 10.15 -7.05
C GLY A 93 -3.82 9.13 -5.91
N ILE A 94 -3.20 9.46 -4.77
CA ILE A 94 -3.22 8.63 -3.56
C ILE A 94 -4.64 8.51 -3.00
N TRP A 95 -5.35 9.63 -2.86
CA TRP A 95 -6.71 9.63 -2.33
C TRP A 95 -7.71 8.96 -3.28
N ALA A 96 -7.60 9.19 -4.59
CA ALA A 96 -8.40 8.49 -5.59
C ALA A 96 -8.27 6.97 -5.48
N THR A 97 -7.05 6.47 -5.21
CA THR A 97 -6.84 5.03 -4.93
C THR A 97 -7.62 4.59 -3.69
N PHE A 98 -7.56 5.36 -2.60
CA PHE A 98 -8.30 5.03 -1.38
C PHE A 98 -9.81 4.99 -1.61
N TYR A 99 -10.38 6.03 -2.23
CA TYR A 99 -11.82 6.14 -2.45
C TYR A 99 -12.34 5.10 -3.45
N HIS A 100 -11.59 4.79 -4.51
CA HIS A 100 -11.95 3.71 -5.43
C HIS A 100 -12.14 2.36 -4.72
N TYR A 101 -11.23 2.01 -3.79
CA TYR A 101 -11.30 0.76 -3.04
C TYR A 101 -12.25 0.80 -1.83
N ALA A 102 -12.63 2.00 -1.37
CA ALA A 102 -13.63 2.19 -0.32
C ALA A 102 -15.07 2.27 -0.89
N SER A 103 -15.22 2.55 -2.18
CA SER A 103 -16.50 2.64 -2.88
C SER A 103 -17.25 1.31 -2.86
N THR A 104 -18.55 1.34 -2.56
CA THR A 104 -19.47 0.21 -2.75
C THR A 104 -20.68 0.66 -3.56
N ASN A 105 -21.51 -0.28 -4.02
CA ASN A 105 -22.74 0.06 -4.72
C ASN A 105 -23.70 0.88 -3.83
N GLU A 106 -23.70 0.60 -2.53
CA GLU A 106 -24.54 1.27 -1.53
C GLU A 106 -23.97 2.62 -1.08
N ASN A 107 -22.65 2.80 -1.19
CA ASN A 107 -21.95 4.04 -0.85
C ASN A 107 -20.89 4.34 -1.91
N PRO A 108 -21.30 4.88 -3.08
CA PRO A 108 -20.38 5.19 -4.16
C PRO A 108 -19.44 6.33 -3.78
N GLN A 109 -18.16 6.19 -4.13
CA GLN A 109 -17.09 7.17 -3.88
C GLN A 109 -16.34 7.50 -5.18
N HIS A 110 -17.04 7.49 -6.32
CA HIS A 110 -16.45 7.61 -7.66
C HIS A 110 -16.28 9.06 -8.14
N ASP A 111 -16.86 10.04 -7.44
CA ASP A 111 -16.95 11.44 -7.89
C ASP A 111 -15.78 12.32 -7.40
N MET A 112 -14.69 11.72 -6.92
CA MET A 112 -13.53 12.43 -6.37
C MET A 112 -12.35 12.57 -7.32
#